data_AF-A0A2J0KWZ7-F1
#
_entry.id   AF-A0A2J0KWZ7-F1
#
_cell.length_a   1.000
_cell.length_b   1.000
_cell.length_c   1.000
_cell.angle_alpha   90.00
_cell.angle_beta   90.00
_cell.angle_gamma   90.00
#
_symmetry.space_group_name_H-M   'P 1'
#
loop_
_entity.id
_entity.type
_entity.pdbx_description
1 polymer ?
#
loop_
_entity_poly.entity_id
_entity_poly.type
_entity_poly.pdbx_seq_one_letter_code
_entity_poly.pdbx_strand_id
1 'polypeptide(L)' 'MNKKKFLAFEKVRRSGLTNMFDINEVRFIALAKFKQELTKKDCFDIMLNYDKYKQKYGGKKN' A
#
# COMPACT_ATOMS: atom_id res chain seq x y z
N MET A 1 6.31 8.11 -4.33
CA MET A 1 6.21 7.01 -3.35
C MET A 1 7.49 6.69 -2.56
N ASN A 2 7.39 6.27 -1.29
CA ASN A 2 8.50 5.72 -0.49
C ASN A 2 8.27 4.24 -0.08
N LYS A 3 9.31 3.54 0.38
CA LYS A 3 9.25 2.11 0.72
C LYS A 3 8.23 1.79 1.82
N LYS A 4 8.19 2.59 2.90
CA LYS A 4 7.28 2.32 4.04
C LYS A 4 5.81 2.42 3.64
N LYS A 5 5.45 3.45 2.87
CA LYS A 5 4.09 3.66 2.35
C LYS A 5 3.68 2.53 1.40
N PHE A 6 4.56 2.14 0.46
CA PHE A 6 4.29 1.01 -0.43
C PHE A 6 4.09 -0.29 0.36
N LEU A 7 4.96 -0.60 1.33
CA LEU A 7 4.84 -1.81 2.13
C LEU A 7 3.57 -1.83 3.00
N ALA A 8 3.15 -0.68 3.55
CA ALA A 8 1.88 -0.60 4.27
C ALA A 8 0.69 -0.89 3.34
N PHE A 9 0.65 -0.27 2.17
CA PHE A 9 -0.37 -0.56 1.15
C PHE A 9 -0.36 -2.05 0.74
N GLU A 10 0.82 -2.62 0.50
CA GLU A 10 0.98 -4.02 0.12
C GLU A 10 0.55 -4.98 1.23
N LYS A 11 0.79 -4.63 2.50
CA LYS A 11 0.28 -5.40 3.65
C LYS A 11 -1.23 -5.36 3.73
N VAL A 12 -1.87 -4.20 3.48
CA VAL A 12 -3.33 -4.10 3.39
C VAL A 12 -3.85 -4.99 2.24
N ARG A 13 -3.27 -4.87 1.04
CA ARG A 13 -3.64 -5.68 -0.13
C ARG A 13 -3.56 -7.18 0.15
N ARG A 14 -2.48 -7.65 0.77
CA ARG A 14 -2.28 -9.06 1.11
C ARG A 14 -3.15 -9.53 2.28
N SER A 15 -3.68 -8.63 3.08
CA SER A 15 -4.52 -8.98 4.24
C SER A 15 -5.93 -9.41 3.86
N GLY A 16 -6.43 -8.99 2.69
CA GLY A 16 -7.80 -9.29 2.26
C GLY A 16 -8.90 -8.60 3.08
N LEU A 17 -8.55 -7.68 4.00
CA LEU A 17 -9.50 -7.04 4.91
C LEU A 17 -10.43 -6.02 4.24
N THR A 18 -9.99 -5.46 3.11
CA THR A 18 -10.77 -4.49 2.36
C THR A 18 -10.49 -4.61 0.87
N ASN A 19 -11.40 -4.06 0.07
CA ASN A 19 -11.19 -3.86 -1.35
C ASN A 19 -10.18 -2.71 -1.56
N MET A 20 -9.18 -2.90 -2.41
CA MET A 20 -8.18 -1.87 -2.67
C MET A 20 -8.71 -0.63 -3.40
N PHE A 21 -9.93 -0.70 -3.96
CA PHE A 21 -10.63 0.46 -4.50
C PHE A 21 -11.33 1.30 -3.42
N ASP A 22 -11.56 0.74 -2.22
CA ASP A 22 -12.01 1.52 -1.06
C ASP A 22 -10.82 2.23 -0.41
N ILE A 23 -10.44 3.36 -1.00
CA ILE A 23 -9.27 4.14 -0.57
C ILE A 23 -9.42 4.64 0.86
N ASN A 24 -10.63 4.91 1.34
CA ASN A 24 -10.82 5.37 2.71
C ASN A 24 -10.51 4.26 3.70
N GLU A 25 -10.99 3.05 3.44
CA GLU A 25 -10.73 1.88 4.28
C GLU A 25 -9.25 1.45 4.20
N VAL A 26 -8.64 1.46 3.01
CA VAL A 26 -7.20 1.18 2.86
C VAL A 26 -6.35 2.11 3.72
N ARG A 27 -6.67 3.41 3.73
CA ARG A 27 -5.96 4.41 4.54
C ARG A 27 -6.17 4.18 6.04
N PHE A 28 -7.40 3.86 6.44
CA PHE A 28 -7.74 3.55 7.81
C PHE A 28 -6.94 2.34 8.32
N ILE A 29 -6.97 1.22 7.60
CA ILE A 29 -6.24 0.00 7.98
C ILE A 29 -4.73 0.23 7.99
N ALA A 30 -4.19 0.95 6.99
CA ALA A 30 -2.77 1.27 6.95
C ALA A 30 -2.29 2.05 8.18
N LEU A 31 -3.10 3.02 8.63
CA LEU A 31 -2.82 3.78 9.84
C LEU A 31 -3.01 2.91 11.10
N ALA A 32 -4.16 2.26 11.24
CA ALA A 32 -4.55 1.54 12.46
C ALA A 32 -3.69 0.29 12.72
N LYS A 33 -3.41 -0.51 11.68
CA LYS A 33 -2.68 -1.78 11.84
C LYS A 33 -1.18 -1.67 11.55
N PHE A 34 -0.79 -0.79 10.64
CA PHE A 34 0.61 -0.70 10.19
C PHE A 34 1.31 0.60 10.61
N LYS A 35 0.63 1.46 11.40
CA LYS A 35 1.15 2.74 11.90
C LYS A 35 1.73 3.61 10.79
N GLN A 36 1.14 3.54 9.60
CA GLN A 36 1.61 4.25 8.43
C GLN A 36 0.47 5.02 7.80
N GLU A 37 0.55 6.35 7.88
CA GLU A 37 -0.39 7.22 7.20
C GLU A 37 -0.19 7.14 5.68
N LEU A 38 -1.31 6.98 4.98
CA LEU A 38 -1.43 7.07 3.52
C LEU A 38 -2.41 8.18 3.17
N THR A 39 -2.01 9.06 2.25
CA THR A 39 -2.92 10.01 1.62
C THR A 39 -3.64 9.34 0.45
N LYS A 40 -4.76 9.92 -0.02
CA LYS A 40 -5.41 9.46 -1.26
C LYS A 40 -4.42 9.47 -2.44
N LYS A 41 -3.60 10.53 -2.55
CA LYS A 41 -2.56 10.65 -3.58
C LYS A 41 -1.53 9.52 -3.50
N ASP A 42 -1.11 9.13 -2.30
CA ASP A 42 -0.21 7.98 -2.13
C ASP A 42 -0.85 6.68 -2.65
N CYS A 43 -2.10 6.41 -2.29
CA CYS A 43 -2.80 5.21 -2.75
C CYS A 43 -2.93 5.20 -4.28
N PHE A 44 -3.35 6.30 -4.89
CA PHE A 44 -3.45 6.39 -6.36
C PHE A 44 -2.08 6.29 -7.05
N ASP A 45 -1.04 6.95 -6.51
CA ASP A 45 0.34 6.85 -7.02
C ASP A 45 0.81 5.39 -7.01
N ILE A 46 0.51 4.64 -5.94
CA ILE A 46 0.83 3.21 -5.84
C ILE A 46 0.03 2.39 -6.83
N MET A 47 -1.29 2.60 -6.95
CA MET A 47 -2.14 1.81 -7.84
C MET A 47 -1.74 1.99 -9.30
N LEU A 48 -1.43 3.22 -9.73
CA LEU A 48 -1.01 3.52 -11.10
C LEU A 48 0.39 2.98 -11.42
N ASN A 49 1.29 2.96 -10.44
CA ASN A 49 2.69 2.56 -10.62
C ASN A 49 3.02 1.26 -9.87
N TYR A 50 2.04 0.37 -9.71
CA TYR A 50 2.15 -0.75 -8.78
C TYR A 50 3.33 -1.66 -9.11
N ASP A 51 3.44 -2.11 -10.36
CA ASP A 51 4.52 -3.02 -10.78
C ASP A 51 5.90 -2.38 -10.62
N LYS A 52 6.03 -1.10 -10.93
CA LYS A 52 7.26 -0.32 -10.72
C LYS A 52 7.67 -0.33 -9.25
N TYR A 53 6.74 -0.08 -8.33
CA TYR A 53 7.04 -0.07 -6.90
C TYR A 53 7.21 -1.48 -6.32
N LYS A 54 6.50 -2.48 -6.84
CA LYS A 54 6.68 -3.89 -6.48
C LYS A 54 8.07 -4.37 -6.87
N GLN A 55 8.56 -4.06 -8.06
CA GLN A 55 9.94 -4.38 -8.46
C GLN A 55 10.96 -3.64 -7.60
N LYS A 56 10.73 -2.34 -7.35
CA LYS A 56 11.64 -1.49 -6.58
C LYS A 56 11.72 -1.85 -5.08
N TYR A 57 10.60 -2.23 -4.47
CA TYR A 57 10.48 -2.37 -3.01
C TYR A 57 10.08 -3.76 -2.53
N GLY A 58 9.44 -4.56 -3.37
CA GLY A 58 8.97 -5.92 -3.09
C GLY A 58 10.04 -6.99 -3.30
N GLY A 59 11.31 -6.64 -3.06
CA GLY A 59 12.50 -7.42 -3.43
C GLY A 59 12.38 -8.94 -3.31
N LYS A 60 12.96 -9.61 -4.33
CA LYS A 60 13.19 -11.05 -4.50
C LYS A 60 13.10 -11.85 -3.20
N LYS A 61 12.16 -12.80 -3.15
CA LYS A 61 12.41 -14.06 -2.44
C LYS A 61 13.62 -14.69 -3.13
N ASN A 62 14.77 -14.74 -2.45
CA ASN A 62 15.66 -15.89 -2.59
C ASN A 62 15.00 -17.07 -1.88
#